data_AF-A0A662JXU9-F1
#
_entry.id   AF-A0A662JXU9-F1
#
_cell.length_a   1.000
_cell.length_b   1.000
_cell.length_c   1.000
_cell.angle_alpha   90.00
_cell.angle_beta   90.00
_cell.angle_gamma   90.00
#
_symmetry.space_group_name_H-M   'P 1'
#
loop_
_entity.id
_entity.type
_entity.pdbx_description
1 polymer ?
#
loop_
_entity_poly.entity_id
_entity_poly.type
_entity_poly.pdbx_seq_one_letter_code
_entity_poly.pdbx_strand_id
1 'polypeptide(L)'
;MKFDLEAYLTFSSNIVNIRKDVDEVIQNINKKIFNDKKKIDKWDVDKNLLHLHIFSTLSSSRPHSLLLQIKNMLSRELGRKHHIGVREIGIKKYRIDFELEKKPLKKVSIPFADVRIDGKLVTMYIHDVDEDFVRKNYIDRMINLVREKVEQQYYEGKTEFWRLIWRSEEKKPVWSKDPTEEMIRLGWLKQGPTKGKWFYGPKAAALLRAMEMIALNEVLHPLGFQEVVSSHIVPFDIWLKTGHLEGMPGEFYYVAEPCSRDVEKWQRFIDLTKITKEVPMEELKNNLSIPSAGICYAQCPVIYWFFKGRTIAEKSLPVLVYDRTAISNRYESGGRHGIERVDEFHRIEPVYIGTKEQLLDLRDKLIERYKHVFNNILDLEWRMAWVTPWYMQQAGKNMEKQEEEQETGTIDFEAYLPYRGDRDKSEWLEFQNLSIIGDKYVKAFNIKTQKKELWSGCSGIGLERWTAVFLAQKGLKPEYWPDGFKKYLEKLPRDIKFL
;
A
#
# COMPACT_ATOMS: atom_id res chain seq x y z
N MET A 1 -11.35 -27.37 -9.57
CA MET A 1 -9.98 -27.16 -10.09
C MET A 1 -9.38 -28.53 -10.37
N LYS A 2 -8.52 -28.66 -11.38
CA LYS A 2 -7.76 -29.88 -11.65
C LYS A 2 -6.27 -29.53 -11.65
N PHE A 3 -5.47 -30.42 -11.11
CA PHE A 3 -4.04 -30.25 -10.93
C PHE A 3 -3.35 -31.51 -11.43
N ASP A 4 -2.40 -31.34 -12.33
CA ASP A 4 -1.70 -32.42 -13.02
C ASP A 4 -0.19 -32.13 -13.00
N LEU A 5 0.52 -32.80 -12.09
CA LEU A 5 1.87 -32.46 -11.65
C LEU A 5 2.86 -33.57 -12.00
N GLU A 6 3.87 -33.25 -12.80
CA GLU A 6 5.08 -34.05 -13.01
C GLU A 6 6.21 -33.48 -12.14
N ALA A 7 6.61 -34.21 -11.11
CA ALA A 7 7.65 -33.84 -10.17
C ALA A 7 8.83 -34.82 -10.21
N TYR A 8 9.96 -34.41 -9.65
CA TYR A 8 11.12 -35.27 -9.46
C TYR A 8 11.71 -35.11 -8.06
N LEU A 9 12.28 -36.18 -7.53
CA LEU A 9 13.05 -36.19 -6.28
C LEU A 9 14.43 -36.79 -6.56
N THR A 10 15.48 -36.07 -6.21
CA THR A 10 16.87 -36.53 -6.34
C THR A 10 17.34 -37.09 -5.00
N PHE A 11 17.77 -38.35 -4.98
CA PHE A 11 18.27 -39.04 -3.80
C PHE A 11 19.79 -38.98 -3.69
N SER A 12 20.31 -39.24 -2.49
CA SER A 12 21.75 -39.22 -2.19
C SER A 12 22.54 -40.35 -2.85
N SER A 13 21.86 -41.40 -3.31
CA SER A 13 22.45 -42.60 -3.87
C SER A 13 21.50 -43.21 -4.91
N ASN A 14 22.00 -44.18 -5.68
CA ASN A 14 21.19 -44.91 -6.66
C ASN A 14 20.07 -45.69 -5.94
N ILE A 15 18.83 -45.48 -6.37
CA ILE A 15 17.62 -46.10 -5.81
C ILE A 15 17.01 -47.18 -6.71
N VAL A 16 17.60 -47.47 -7.88
CA VAL A 16 17.13 -48.53 -8.80
C VAL A 16 17.13 -49.89 -8.10
N ASN A 17 18.17 -50.18 -7.31
CA ASN A 17 18.31 -51.46 -6.62
C ASN A 17 17.29 -51.67 -5.48
N ILE A 18 16.63 -50.60 -5.03
CA ILE A 18 15.61 -50.63 -3.96
C ILE A 18 14.21 -50.31 -4.50
N ARG A 19 13.99 -50.47 -5.82
CA ARG A 19 12.71 -50.15 -6.49
C ARG A 19 11.49 -50.77 -5.82
N LYS A 20 11.60 -52.00 -5.28
CA LYS A 20 10.50 -52.66 -4.54
C LYS A 20 10.13 -51.91 -3.26
N ASP A 21 11.12 -51.45 -2.51
CA ASP A 21 10.90 -50.69 -1.28
C ASP A 21 10.32 -49.30 -1.59
N VAL A 22 10.76 -48.68 -2.68
CA VAL A 22 10.16 -47.42 -3.17
C VAL A 22 8.69 -47.62 -3.52
N ASP A 23 8.34 -48.72 -4.21
CA ASP A 23 6.95 -49.06 -4.55
C ASP A 23 6.09 -49.25 -3.30
N GLU A 24 6.56 -50.02 -2.32
CA GLU A 24 5.85 -50.24 -1.05
C GLU A 24 5.57 -48.91 -0.33
N VAL A 25 6.55 -48.01 -0.28
CA VAL A 25 6.39 -46.69 0.34
C VAL A 25 5.38 -45.84 -0.43
N ILE A 26 5.42 -45.83 -1.78
CA ILE A 26 4.46 -45.09 -2.61
C ILE A 26 3.04 -45.66 -2.45
N GLN A 27 2.87 -46.98 -2.43
CA GLN A 27 1.57 -47.60 -2.18
C GLN A 27 1.03 -47.24 -0.79
N ASN A 28 1.89 -47.23 0.23
CA ASN A 28 1.51 -46.81 1.59
C ASN A 28 1.14 -45.32 1.65
N ILE A 29 1.86 -44.45 0.94
CA ILE A 29 1.52 -43.04 0.78
C ILE A 29 0.15 -42.91 0.10
N ASN A 30 -0.08 -43.65 -0.99
CA ASN A 30 -1.36 -43.66 -1.70
C ASN A 30 -2.52 -44.11 -0.77
N LYS A 31 -2.33 -45.17 0.02
CA LYS A 31 -3.36 -45.63 0.99
C LYS A 31 -3.62 -44.64 2.13
N LYS A 32 -2.58 -43.94 2.62
CA LYS A 32 -2.71 -43.04 3.78
C LYS A 32 -3.21 -41.65 3.42
N ILE A 33 -2.74 -41.10 2.29
CA ILE A 33 -2.97 -39.70 1.93
C ILE A 33 -3.99 -39.56 0.82
N PHE A 34 -4.08 -40.53 -0.09
CA PHE A 34 -4.77 -40.39 -1.36
C PHE A 34 -6.09 -41.17 -1.40
N ASN A 35 -6.96 -40.82 -2.36
CA ASN A 35 -8.28 -41.43 -2.58
C ASN A 35 -8.65 -41.29 -4.07
N ASP A 36 -9.88 -41.63 -4.47
CA ASP A 36 -10.25 -41.60 -5.91
C ASP A 36 -10.07 -40.22 -6.59
N LYS A 37 -10.01 -39.14 -5.81
CA LYS A 37 -9.93 -37.76 -6.30
C LYS A 37 -8.51 -37.18 -6.31
N LYS A 38 -7.54 -37.86 -5.70
CA LYS A 38 -6.12 -37.49 -5.70
C LYS A 38 -5.28 -38.76 -5.68
N LYS A 39 -4.28 -38.89 -6.54
CA LYS A 39 -3.41 -40.08 -6.56
C LYS A 39 -2.02 -39.76 -7.10
N ILE A 40 -1.03 -40.51 -6.62
CA ILE A 40 0.19 -40.76 -7.40
C ILE A 40 -0.17 -41.87 -8.38
N ASP A 41 -0.38 -41.54 -9.64
CA ASP A 41 -0.86 -42.50 -10.66
C ASP A 41 0.28 -43.16 -11.44
N LYS A 42 1.43 -42.50 -11.56
CA LYS A 42 2.65 -43.05 -12.18
C LYS A 42 3.88 -42.60 -11.41
N TRP A 43 4.87 -43.48 -11.36
CA TRP A 43 6.20 -43.16 -10.90
C TRP A 43 7.23 -44.01 -11.64
N ASP A 44 8.44 -43.50 -11.78
CA ASP A 44 9.57 -44.24 -12.33
C ASP A 44 10.88 -43.82 -11.67
N VAL A 45 11.87 -44.70 -11.74
CA VAL A 45 13.18 -44.49 -11.11
C VAL A 45 14.28 -44.60 -12.16
N ASP A 46 15.10 -43.55 -12.25
CA ASP A 46 16.32 -43.54 -13.05
C ASP A 46 17.51 -43.15 -12.17
N LYS A 47 18.43 -44.09 -11.95
CA LYS A 47 19.58 -43.95 -11.05
C LYS A 47 19.16 -43.44 -9.66
N ASN A 48 19.42 -42.17 -9.37
CA ASN A 48 19.09 -41.52 -8.10
C ASN A 48 17.86 -40.60 -8.20
N LEU A 49 17.17 -40.56 -9.33
CA LEU A 49 15.97 -39.75 -9.57
C LEU A 49 14.72 -40.62 -9.45
N LEU A 50 13.72 -40.10 -8.73
CA LEU A 50 12.36 -40.60 -8.71
C LEU A 50 11.46 -39.59 -9.41
N HIS A 51 10.89 -39.98 -10.54
CA HIS A 51 9.85 -39.23 -11.22
C HIS A 51 8.48 -39.60 -10.64
N LEU A 52 7.66 -38.60 -10.32
CA LEU A 52 6.31 -38.77 -9.82
C LEU A 52 5.33 -38.01 -10.71
N HIS A 53 4.21 -38.65 -11.02
CA HIS A 53 3.04 -38.00 -11.57
C HIS A 53 1.95 -37.98 -10.50
N ILE A 54 1.47 -36.79 -10.15
CA ILE A 54 0.52 -36.56 -9.07
C ILE A 54 -0.67 -35.80 -9.64
N PHE A 55 -1.84 -36.43 -9.58
CA PHE A 55 -3.08 -35.84 -10.05
C PHE A 55 -4.00 -35.52 -8.87
N SER A 56 -4.68 -34.38 -8.91
CA SER A 56 -5.72 -34.00 -7.93
C SER A 56 -6.83 -33.19 -8.56
N THR A 57 -8.07 -33.46 -8.15
CA THR A 57 -9.26 -32.65 -8.49
C THR A 57 -9.79 -31.84 -7.29
N LEU A 58 -9.09 -31.88 -6.15
CA LEU A 58 -9.52 -31.24 -4.90
C LEU A 58 -8.75 -29.94 -4.66
N SER A 59 -9.48 -28.83 -4.56
CA SER A 59 -8.89 -27.51 -4.26
C SER A 59 -8.23 -27.44 -2.87
N SER A 60 -8.68 -28.27 -1.92
CA SER A 60 -8.16 -28.37 -0.55
C SER A 60 -6.89 -29.22 -0.44
N SER A 61 -6.49 -29.93 -1.49
CA SER A 61 -5.35 -30.86 -1.47
C SER A 61 -4.59 -30.74 -2.79
N ARG A 62 -3.79 -29.68 -2.89
CA ARG A 62 -3.04 -29.31 -4.09
C ARG A 62 -1.76 -30.16 -4.19
N PRO A 63 -1.44 -30.75 -5.36
CA PRO A 63 -0.26 -31.61 -5.55
C PRO A 63 1.07 -31.01 -5.09
N HIS A 64 1.30 -29.71 -5.32
CA HIS A 64 2.53 -29.04 -4.87
C HIS A 64 2.66 -28.98 -3.34
N SER A 65 1.55 -28.87 -2.60
CA SER A 65 1.56 -28.93 -1.13
C SER A 65 1.79 -30.36 -0.64
N LEU A 66 1.22 -31.35 -1.33
CA LEU A 66 1.41 -32.77 -1.04
C LEU A 66 2.83 -33.24 -1.34
N LEU A 67 3.48 -32.66 -2.36
CA LEU A 67 4.83 -33.01 -2.77
C LEU A 67 5.85 -32.88 -1.62
N LEU A 68 5.72 -31.83 -0.80
CA LEU A 68 6.55 -31.65 0.41
C LEU A 68 6.27 -32.72 1.47
N GLN A 69 5.03 -33.17 1.63
CA GLN A 69 4.67 -34.26 2.55
C GLN A 69 5.24 -35.60 2.06
N ILE A 70 5.15 -35.87 0.75
CA ILE A 70 5.70 -37.05 0.10
C ILE A 70 7.22 -37.11 0.29
N LYS A 71 7.92 -35.99 0.07
CA LYS A 71 9.36 -35.87 0.34
C LYS A 71 9.72 -36.30 1.76
N ASN A 72 9.00 -35.81 2.75
CA ASN A 72 9.26 -36.09 4.17
C ASN A 72 9.03 -37.58 4.49
N MET A 73 7.99 -38.20 3.93
CA MET A 73 7.72 -39.63 4.12
C MET A 73 8.77 -40.51 3.44
N LEU A 74 9.09 -40.24 2.17
CA LEU A 74 10.12 -40.99 1.44
C LEU A 74 11.47 -40.91 2.15
N SER A 75 11.88 -39.71 2.56
CA SER A 75 13.13 -39.50 3.32
C SER A 75 13.15 -40.28 4.63
N ARG A 76 12.02 -40.36 5.34
CA ARG A 76 11.94 -41.08 6.62
C ARG A 76 12.01 -42.59 6.46
N GLU A 77 11.20 -43.15 5.56
CA GLU A 77 11.11 -44.61 5.39
C GLU A 77 12.38 -45.17 4.72
N LEU A 78 12.84 -44.55 3.63
CA LEU A 78 14.04 -45.00 2.91
C LEU A 78 15.33 -44.66 3.68
N GLY A 79 15.35 -43.55 4.42
CA GLY A 79 16.47 -43.18 5.29
C GLY A 79 16.66 -44.18 6.43
N ARG A 80 15.58 -44.71 7.01
CA ARG A 80 15.65 -45.74 8.07
C ARG A 80 16.12 -47.09 7.55
N LYS A 81 15.65 -47.51 6.38
CA LYS A 81 15.91 -48.86 5.84
C LYS A 81 17.21 -48.96 5.04
N HIS A 82 17.57 -47.89 4.32
CA HIS A 82 18.69 -47.91 3.36
C HIS A 82 19.71 -46.78 3.56
N HIS A 83 19.53 -45.91 4.57
CA HIS A 83 20.38 -44.72 4.76
C HIS A 83 20.46 -43.79 3.55
N ILE A 84 19.38 -43.73 2.74
CA ILE A 84 19.27 -42.85 1.56
C ILE A 84 18.33 -41.69 1.89
N GLY A 85 18.80 -40.45 1.66
CA GLY A 85 18.01 -39.22 1.83
C GLY A 85 17.64 -38.55 0.52
N VAL A 86 16.59 -37.71 0.54
CA VAL A 86 16.24 -36.83 -0.59
C VAL A 86 17.09 -35.55 -0.51
N ARG A 87 17.88 -35.27 -1.55
CA ARG A 87 18.72 -34.08 -1.69
C ARG A 87 17.97 -32.91 -2.33
N GLU A 88 17.16 -33.19 -3.33
CA GLU A 88 16.49 -32.17 -4.14
C GLU A 88 15.07 -32.60 -4.48
N ILE A 89 14.21 -31.62 -4.69
CA ILE A 89 12.86 -31.81 -5.23
C ILE A 89 12.53 -30.67 -6.17
N GLY A 90 11.83 -30.98 -7.25
CA GLY A 90 11.39 -29.99 -8.21
C GLY A 90 10.17 -30.45 -8.98
N ILE A 91 9.63 -29.53 -9.75
CA ILE A 91 8.48 -29.73 -10.62
C ILE A 91 8.96 -29.51 -12.05
N LYS A 92 8.88 -30.56 -12.86
CA LYS A 92 9.25 -30.50 -14.28
C LYS A 92 8.14 -29.86 -15.10
N LYS A 93 6.90 -30.27 -14.84
CA LYS A 93 5.72 -29.76 -15.54
C LYS A 93 4.53 -29.75 -14.59
N TYR A 94 3.78 -28.66 -14.61
CA TYR A 94 2.55 -28.55 -13.84
C TYR A 94 1.47 -27.91 -14.68
N ARG A 95 0.39 -28.66 -14.95
CA ARG A 95 -0.83 -28.12 -15.52
C ARG A 95 -1.87 -27.91 -14.44
N ILE A 96 -2.44 -26.72 -14.39
CA ILE A 96 -3.49 -26.34 -13.45
C ILE A 96 -4.68 -25.81 -14.24
N ASP A 97 -5.82 -26.48 -14.11
CA ASP A 97 -7.08 -26.05 -14.70
C ASP A 97 -8.02 -25.49 -13.61
N PHE A 98 -8.53 -24.28 -13.82
CA PHE A 98 -9.48 -23.65 -12.90
C PHE A 98 -10.46 -22.74 -13.63
N GLU A 99 -11.60 -22.48 -12.99
CA GLU A 99 -12.65 -21.64 -13.55
C GLU A 99 -12.60 -20.24 -12.93
N LEU A 100 -12.87 -19.25 -13.76
CA LEU A 100 -13.03 -17.84 -13.40
C LEU A 100 -14.51 -17.52 -13.20
N GLU A 101 -14.83 -16.55 -12.36
CA GLU A 101 -16.21 -16.08 -12.21
C GLU A 101 -16.72 -15.36 -13.46
N LYS A 102 -15.82 -14.62 -14.12
CA LYS A 102 -16.08 -13.82 -15.32
C LYS A 102 -15.12 -14.20 -16.46
N LYS A 103 -15.52 -13.92 -17.70
CA LYS A 103 -14.66 -14.16 -18.88
C LYS A 103 -13.61 -13.04 -18.98
N PRO A 104 -12.38 -13.28 -19.42
CA PRO A 104 -11.46 -12.16 -19.68
C PRO A 104 -12.01 -11.29 -20.82
N LEU A 105 -11.96 -9.96 -20.66
CA LEU A 105 -12.21 -8.98 -21.71
C LEU A 105 -10.95 -8.74 -22.57
N LYS A 106 -9.76 -8.91 -21.99
CA LYS A 106 -8.44 -8.73 -22.62
C LYS A 106 -7.55 -9.92 -22.28
N LYS A 107 -6.52 -10.16 -23.12
CA LYS A 107 -5.52 -11.21 -22.88
C LYS A 107 -4.84 -11.02 -21.52
N VAL A 108 -4.72 -12.10 -20.75
CA VAL A 108 -4.06 -12.11 -19.43
C VAL A 108 -2.76 -12.91 -19.52
N SER A 109 -1.68 -12.36 -18.98
CA SER A 109 -0.40 -13.04 -18.80
C SER A 109 0.17 -12.76 -17.42
N ILE A 110 0.99 -13.69 -16.91
CA ILE A 110 1.73 -13.55 -15.66
C ILE A 110 3.16 -14.10 -15.84
N PRO A 111 4.12 -13.68 -15.00
CA PRO A 111 5.44 -14.31 -14.97
C PRO A 111 5.36 -15.79 -14.54
N PHE A 112 6.38 -16.57 -14.91
CA PHE A 112 6.58 -17.98 -14.49
C PHE A 112 5.54 -19.00 -14.97
N ALA A 113 4.53 -18.59 -15.75
CA ALA A 113 3.53 -19.52 -16.26
C ALA A 113 2.95 -19.11 -17.62
N ASP A 114 2.69 -20.10 -18.47
CA ASP A 114 1.89 -19.93 -19.69
C ASP A 114 0.41 -20.06 -19.34
N VAL A 115 -0.35 -18.98 -19.53
CA VAL A 115 -1.79 -18.93 -19.24
C VAL A 115 -2.59 -18.96 -20.53
N ARG A 116 -3.46 -19.96 -20.67
CA ARG A 116 -4.45 -20.06 -21.75
C ARG A 116 -5.84 -19.98 -21.14
N ILE A 117 -6.72 -19.17 -21.72
CA ILE A 117 -8.08 -18.99 -21.23
C ILE A 117 -9.05 -19.22 -22.38
N ASP A 118 -9.98 -20.17 -22.20
CA ASP A 118 -11.08 -20.43 -23.12
C ASP A 118 -12.42 -20.23 -22.38
N GLY A 119 -13.16 -19.19 -22.77
CA GLY A 119 -14.34 -18.74 -22.03
C GLY A 119 -14.00 -18.35 -20.59
N LYS A 120 -14.38 -19.20 -19.63
CA LYS A 120 -14.05 -19.03 -18.19
C LYS A 120 -13.03 -20.04 -17.69
N LEU A 121 -12.66 -21.01 -18.51
CA LEU A 121 -11.73 -22.07 -18.14
C LEU A 121 -10.30 -21.60 -18.39
N VAL A 122 -9.50 -21.58 -17.34
CA VAL A 122 -8.07 -21.29 -17.39
C VAL A 122 -7.30 -22.60 -17.36
N THR A 123 -6.33 -22.74 -18.25
CA THR A 123 -5.27 -23.73 -18.17
C THR A 123 -3.94 -23.00 -18.02
N MET A 124 -3.28 -23.22 -16.90
CA MET A 124 -1.98 -22.63 -16.55
C MET A 124 -0.90 -23.70 -16.55
N TYR A 125 0.21 -23.45 -17.26
CA TYR A 125 1.37 -24.33 -17.32
C TYR A 125 2.58 -23.71 -16.63
N ILE A 126 3.23 -24.47 -15.76
CA ILE A 126 4.48 -24.11 -15.08
C ILE A 126 5.52 -25.17 -15.44
N HIS A 127 6.75 -24.73 -15.73
CA HIS A 127 7.85 -25.59 -16.16
C HIS A 127 9.08 -25.36 -15.30
N ASP A 128 9.76 -26.46 -14.95
CA ASP A 128 11.10 -26.49 -14.35
C ASP A 128 11.28 -25.54 -13.15
N VAL A 129 10.49 -25.74 -12.10
CA VAL A 129 10.57 -24.97 -10.85
C VAL A 129 11.12 -25.81 -9.69
N ASP A 130 11.88 -25.15 -8.81
CA ASP A 130 12.57 -25.77 -7.69
C ASP A 130 11.72 -25.91 -6.42
N GLU A 131 12.32 -26.48 -5.38
CA GLU A 131 11.71 -26.61 -4.06
C GLU A 131 11.31 -25.26 -3.45
N ASP A 132 12.12 -24.23 -3.69
CA ASP A 132 11.93 -22.88 -3.16
C ASP A 132 10.65 -22.25 -3.71
N PHE A 133 10.38 -22.47 -5.00
CA PHE A 133 9.15 -22.05 -5.67
C PHE A 133 7.90 -22.66 -5.03
N VAL A 134 7.98 -23.94 -4.67
CA VAL A 134 6.91 -24.68 -4.00
C VAL A 134 6.71 -24.18 -2.57
N ARG A 135 7.80 -24.01 -1.81
CA ARG A 135 7.75 -23.57 -0.39
C ARG A 135 7.25 -22.14 -0.22
N LYS A 136 7.60 -21.23 -1.14
CA LYS A 136 7.20 -19.82 -1.09
C LYS A 136 5.75 -19.57 -1.53
N ASN A 137 4.97 -20.62 -1.77
CA ASN A 137 3.56 -20.54 -2.15
C ASN A 137 3.32 -19.67 -3.41
N TYR A 138 4.25 -19.68 -4.37
CA TYR A 138 4.12 -18.89 -5.60
C TYR A 138 2.97 -19.39 -6.48
N ILE A 139 2.74 -20.70 -6.51
CA ILE A 139 1.70 -21.32 -7.33
C ILE A 139 0.30 -20.80 -6.98
N ASP A 140 -0.01 -20.74 -5.68
CA ASP A 140 -1.31 -20.23 -5.23
C ASP A 140 -1.46 -18.73 -5.48
N ARG A 141 -0.38 -17.96 -5.30
CA ARG A 141 -0.35 -16.53 -5.64
C ARG A 141 -0.56 -16.27 -7.12
N MET A 142 0.00 -17.09 -8.00
CA MET A 142 -0.21 -17.00 -9.45
C MET A 142 -1.68 -17.24 -9.83
N ILE A 143 -2.32 -18.26 -9.24
CA ILE A 143 -3.75 -18.54 -9.48
C ILE A 143 -4.60 -17.33 -9.08
N ASN A 144 -4.33 -16.75 -7.90
CA ASN A 144 -5.04 -15.57 -7.42
C ASN A 144 -4.79 -14.35 -8.31
N LEU A 145 -3.55 -14.13 -8.76
CA LEU A 145 -3.21 -13.02 -9.65
C LEU A 145 -3.94 -13.11 -10.99
N VAL A 146 -4.14 -14.31 -11.56
CA VAL A 146 -4.94 -14.47 -12.79
C VAL A 146 -6.39 -14.08 -12.54
N ARG A 147 -6.99 -14.50 -11.41
CA ARG A 147 -8.36 -14.12 -11.04
C ARG A 147 -8.50 -12.62 -10.89
N GLU A 148 -7.60 -12.02 -10.12
CA GLU A 148 -7.54 -10.59 -9.87
C GLU A 148 -7.43 -9.78 -11.18
N LYS A 149 -6.52 -10.16 -12.08
CA LYS A 149 -6.37 -9.50 -13.38
C LYS A 149 -7.63 -9.57 -14.24
N VAL A 150 -8.37 -10.69 -14.19
CA VAL A 150 -9.63 -10.82 -14.94
C VAL A 150 -10.72 -9.97 -14.29
N GLU A 151 -10.83 -9.96 -12.98
CA GLU A 151 -11.77 -9.13 -12.25
C GLU A 151 -11.55 -7.64 -12.53
N GLN A 152 -10.29 -7.17 -12.47
CA GLN A 152 -9.89 -5.79 -12.74
C GLN A 152 -10.35 -5.27 -14.10
N GLN A 153 -10.36 -6.11 -15.14
CA GLN A 153 -10.83 -5.70 -16.48
C GLN A 153 -12.30 -5.24 -16.49
N TYR A 154 -13.13 -5.70 -15.55
CA TYR A 154 -14.53 -5.29 -15.43
C TYR A 154 -14.74 -4.05 -14.55
N TYR A 155 -13.68 -3.58 -13.90
CA TYR A 155 -13.65 -2.36 -13.12
C TYR A 155 -12.97 -1.22 -13.86
N GLU A 156 -12.06 -1.51 -14.81
CA GLU A 156 -11.53 -0.54 -15.76
C GLU A 156 -12.68 0.22 -16.46
N GLY A 157 -12.94 1.46 -16.04
CA GLY A 157 -13.98 2.33 -16.61
C GLY A 157 -15.21 2.58 -15.73
N LYS A 158 -15.33 1.98 -14.54
CA LYS A 158 -16.32 2.45 -13.54
C LYS A 158 -15.76 3.68 -12.82
N THR A 159 -16.57 4.74 -12.76
CA THR A 159 -16.30 5.92 -11.92
C THR A 159 -15.98 5.48 -10.49
N GLU A 160 -15.02 6.15 -9.84
CA GLU A 160 -14.69 5.94 -8.43
C GLU A 160 -15.97 5.87 -7.60
N PHE A 161 -16.06 4.89 -6.69
CA PHE A 161 -17.20 4.83 -5.78
C PHE A 161 -17.26 6.13 -4.97
N TRP A 162 -18.41 6.79 -5.01
CA TRP A 162 -18.65 8.04 -4.33
C TRP A 162 -20.12 8.10 -3.87
N ARG A 163 -20.33 8.25 -2.57
CA ARG A 163 -21.68 8.36 -1.97
C ARG A 163 -21.70 9.49 -0.95
N LEU A 164 -22.43 10.56 -1.26
CA LEU A 164 -22.62 11.70 -0.35
C LEU A 164 -23.22 11.25 0.99
N ILE A 165 -22.62 11.71 2.09
CA ILE A 165 -23.07 11.45 3.47
C ILE A 165 -23.67 12.72 4.07
N TRP A 166 -23.03 13.86 3.83
CA TRP A 166 -23.37 15.14 4.46
C TRP A 166 -22.82 16.30 3.62
N ARG A 167 -23.49 17.46 3.63
CA ARG A 167 -23.02 18.70 2.97
C ARG A 167 -23.34 19.89 3.87
N SER A 168 -22.45 20.88 3.91
CA SER A 168 -22.70 22.15 4.58
C SER A 168 -23.73 22.99 3.83
N GLU A 169 -24.23 24.05 4.47
CA GLU A 169 -24.93 25.09 3.73
C GLU A 169 -24.03 25.74 2.67
N GLU A 170 -24.67 26.24 1.61
CA GLU A 170 -24.00 26.97 0.56
C GLU A 170 -23.53 28.34 1.06
N LYS A 171 -22.30 28.71 0.72
CA LYS A 171 -21.73 29.99 1.09
C LYS A 171 -21.47 30.83 -0.15
N LYS A 172 -21.59 32.15 0.02
CA LYS A 172 -21.22 33.10 -1.04
C LYS A 172 -19.70 33.19 -1.09
N PRO A 173 -19.06 32.92 -2.25
CA PRO A 173 -17.63 33.12 -2.40
C PRO A 173 -17.25 34.58 -2.12
N VAL A 174 -16.18 34.81 -1.35
CA VAL A 174 -15.67 36.17 -1.13
C VAL A 174 -14.84 36.66 -2.33
N TRP A 175 -14.37 35.73 -3.16
CA TRP A 175 -13.57 35.96 -4.36
C TRP A 175 -13.54 34.70 -5.25
N SER A 176 -12.93 34.80 -6.42
CA SER A 176 -12.90 33.73 -7.44
C SER A 176 -11.54 33.57 -8.13
N LYS A 177 -10.44 34.00 -7.50
CA LYS A 177 -9.10 33.82 -8.05
C LYS A 177 -8.45 32.55 -7.51
N ASP A 178 -7.50 32.01 -8.26
CA ASP A 178 -6.65 30.92 -7.79
C ASP A 178 -5.71 31.40 -6.67
N PRO A 179 -5.76 30.79 -5.47
CA PRO A 179 -4.90 31.18 -4.35
C PRO A 179 -3.41 30.97 -4.64
N THR A 180 -3.03 29.94 -5.41
CA THR A 180 -1.63 29.66 -5.74
C THR A 180 -1.07 30.78 -6.60
N GLU A 181 -1.75 31.12 -7.70
CA GLU A 181 -1.31 32.18 -8.63
C GLU A 181 -1.19 33.54 -7.92
N GLU A 182 -2.15 33.87 -7.05
CA GLU A 182 -2.10 35.11 -6.29
C GLU A 182 -0.95 35.11 -5.27
N MET A 183 -0.68 33.98 -4.61
CA MET A 183 0.46 33.85 -3.71
C MET A 183 1.80 33.96 -4.43
N ILE A 184 1.93 33.46 -5.65
CA ILE A 184 3.13 33.66 -6.49
C ILE A 184 3.29 35.14 -6.82
N ARG A 185 2.22 35.79 -7.29
CA ARG A 185 2.22 37.22 -7.65
C ARG A 185 2.64 38.11 -6.48
N LEU A 186 2.26 37.74 -5.26
CA LEU A 186 2.59 38.46 -4.03
C LEU A 186 3.92 38.01 -3.39
N GLY A 187 4.63 37.05 -3.98
CA GLY A 187 5.91 36.55 -3.46
C GLY A 187 5.79 35.70 -2.19
N TRP A 188 4.60 35.16 -1.89
CA TRP A 188 4.39 34.24 -0.76
C TRP A 188 4.85 32.83 -1.09
N LEU A 189 4.79 32.47 -2.38
CA LEU A 189 5.25 31.20 -2.91
C LEU A 189 6.26 31.43 -4.02
N LYS A 190 7.20 30.51 -4.13
CA LYS A 190 8.05 30.35 -5.32
C LYS A 190 8.06 28.90 -5.72
N GLN A 191 7.94 28.62 -7.01
CA GLN A 191 8.04 27.25 -7.50
C GLN A 191 9.42 26.68 -7.16
N GLY A 192 9.42 25.45 -6.62
CA GLY A 192 10.64 24.72 -6.30
C GLY A 192 11.45 24.36 -7.54
N PRO A 193 12.73 24.01 -7.37
CA PRO A 193 13.62 23.69 -8.49
C PRO A 193 13.24 22.38 -9.20
N THR A 194 12.45 21.51 -8.57
CA THR A 194 11.96 20.26 -9.16
C THR A 194 10.43 20.25 -9.24
N LYS A 195 9.88 19.38 -10.10
CA LYS A 195 8.43 19.25 -10.31
C LYS A 195 7.69 19.03 -8.98
N GLY A 196 6.52 19.67 -8.88
CA GLY A 196 5.56 19.46 -7.80
C GLY A 196 6.00 19.98 -6.44
N LYS A 197 7.04 20.83 -6.36
CA LYS A 197 7.53 21.39 -5.09
C LYS A 197 7.35 22.90 -5.04
N TRP A 198 7.20 23.40 -3.82
CA TRP A 198 6.99 24.82 -3.55
C TRP A 198 7.90 25.28 -2.42
N PHE A 199 8.46 26.47 -2.57
CA PHE A 199 9.09 27.21 -1.48
C PHE A 199 8.03 28.12 -0.84
N TYR A 200 7.76 27.88 0.44
CA TYR A 200 6.79 28.66 1.22
C TYR A 200 7.52 29.81 1.92
N GLY A 201 7.30 31.04 1.45
CA GLY A 201 7.78 32.25 2.11
C GLY A 201 7.10 32.47 3.47
N PRO A 202 7.54 33.46 4.26
CA PRO A 202 7.12 33.63 5.65
C PRO A 202 5.59 33.67 5.86
N LYS A 203 4.84 34.30 4.96
CA LYS A 203 3.38 34.39 5.04
C LYS A 203 2.68 33.07 4.76
N ALA A 204 3.09 32.35 3.71
CA ALA A 204 2.55 31.03 3.40
C ALA A 204 2.95 29.99 4.47
N ALA A 205 4.17 30.06 4.99
CA ALA A 205 4.62 29.23 6.10
C ALA A 205 3.80 29.49 7.38
N ALA A 206 3.50 30.75 7.71
CA ALA A 206 2.65 31.08 8.85
C ALA A 206 1.23 30.50 8.71
N LEU A 207 0.67 30.48 7.51
CA LEU A 207 -0.62 29.82 7.22
C LEU A 207 -0.55 28.31 7.47
N LEU A 208 0.47 27.62 6.94
CA LEU A 208 0.66 26.18 7.19
C LEU A 208 0.78 25.88 8.69
N ARG A 209 1.51 26.71 9.44
CA ARG A 209 1.65 26.57 10.90
C ARG A 209 0.35 26.86 11.64
N ALA A 210 -0.46 27.80 11.18
CA ALA A 210 -1.80 28.03 11.73
C ALA A 210 -2.71 26.81 11.52
N MET A 211 -2.70 26.22 10.31
CA MET A 211 -3.46 24.98 10.03
C MET A 211 -2.99 23.82 10.90
N GLU A 212 -1.68 23.68 11.10
CA GLU A 212 -1.11 22.68 12.00
C GLU A 212 -1.60 22.87 13.44
N MET A 213 -1.51 24.09 13.98
CA MET A 213 -1.98 24.39 15.35
C MET A 213 -3.48 24.11 15.52
N ILE A 214 -4.30 24.46 14.51
CA ILE A 214 -5.73 24.16 14.53
C ILE A 214 -5.96 22.65 14.57
N ALA A 215 -5.30 21.88 13.68
CA ALA A 215 -5.43 20.43 13.67
C ALA A 215 -5.05 19.78 15.00
N LEU A 216 -3.93 20.22 15.60
CA LEU A 216 -3.47 19.69 16.89
C LEU A 216 -4.43 20.05 18.03
N ASN A 217 -4.69 21.35 18.22
CA ASN A 217 -5.42 21.86 19.37
C ASN A 217 -6.93 21.56 19.28
N GLU A 218 -7.48 21.52 18.07
CA GLU A 218 -8.92 21.43 17.86
C GLU A 218 -9.38 20.08 17.31
N VAL A 219 -8.47 19.15 16.99
CA VAL A 219 -8.86 17.80 16.59
C VAL A 219 -8.19 16.76 17.48
N LEU A 220 -6.86 16.77 17.56
CA LEU A 220 -6.10 15.65 18.12
C LEU A 220 -6.00 15.69 19.64
N HIS A 221 -5.56 16.82 20.22
CA HIS A 221 -5.36 16.95 21.67
C HIS A 221 -6.65 16.75 22.49
N PRO A 222 -7.83 17.27 22.08
CA PRO A 222 -9.08 17.03 22.79
C PRO A 222 -9.50 15.55 22.83
N LEU A 223 -8.99 14.74 21.91
CA LEU A 223 -9.24 13.30 21.84
C LEU A 223 -8.12 12.46 22.49
N GLY A 224 -7.08 13.11 23.05
CA GLY A 224 -6.00 12.43 23.78
C GLY A 224 -4.94 11.78 22.89
N PHE A 225 -4.81 12.20 21.62
CA PHE A 225 -3.74 11.72 20.75
C PHE A 225 -2.35 12.15 21.25
N GLN A 226 -1.39 11.24 21.16
CA GLN A 226 -0.01 11.44 21.62
C GLN A 226 0.97 11.55 20.45
N GLU A 227 1.90 12.49 20.53
CA GLU A 227 2.87 12.71 19.47
C GLU A 227 3.90 11.57 19.40
N VAL A 228 4.20 11.13 18.18
CA VAL A 228 5.31 10.24 17.84
C VAL A 228 6.10 10.84 16.68
N VAL A 229 7.34 10.36 16.49
CA VAL A 229 8.21 10.76 15.40
C VAL A 229 8.59 9.53 14.60
N SER A 230 8.26 9.54 13.32
CA SER A 230 8.44 8.43 12.38
C SER A 230 9.54 8.73 11.35
N SER A 231 10.09 7.68 10.75
CA SER A 231 11.07 7.84 9.68
C SER A 231 10.41 8.33 8.39
N HIS A 232 11.02 9.33 7.76
CA HIS A 232 10.65 9.80 6.42
C HIS A 232 11.10 8.84 5.31
N ILE A 233 12.11 8.01 5.54
CA ILE A 233 12.54 6.96 4.59
C ILE A 233 11.87 5.64 4.99
N VAL A 234 11.17 5.03 4.05
CA VAL A 234 10.34 3.84 4.25
C VAL A 234 10.93 2.66 3.46
N PRO A 235 11.38 1.58 4.13
CA PRO A 235 11.90 0.42 3.43
C PRO A 235 10.82 -0.36 2.68
N PHE A 236 11.23 -1.07 1.62
CA PHE A 236 10.31 -1.87 0.81
C PHE A 236 9.60 -2.98 1.58
N ASP A 237 10.18 -3.50 2.68
CA ASP A 237 9.52 -4.54 3.49
C ASP A 237 8.22 -4.03 4.12
N ILE A 238 8.18 -2.75 4.53
CA ILE A 238 6.99 -2.09 5.06
C ILE A 238 5.94 -1.94 3.96
N TRP A 239 6.33 -1.46 2.76
CA TRP A 239 5.40 -1.30 1.64
C TRP A 239 4.88 -2.61 1.07
N LEU A 240 5.72 -3.64 1.02
CA LEU A 240 5.32 -4.99 0.62
C LEU A 240 4.28 -5.56 1.59
N LYS A 241 4.50 -5.41 2.92
CA LYS A 241 3.54 -5.86 3.94
C LYS A 241 2.18 -5.18 3.86
N THR A 242 2.17 -3.91 3.47
CA THR A 242 0.96 -3.08 3.45
C THR A 242 0.26 -3.09 2.09
N GLY A 243 0.89 -3.68 1.07
CA GLY A 243 0.41 -3.80 -0.31
C GLY A 243 0.75 -2.61 -1.20
N HIS A 244 1.36 -1.54 -0.69
CA HIS A 244 1.64 -0.33 -1.47
C HIS A 244 2.56 -0.61 -2.67
N LEU A 245 3.54 -1.49 -2.49
CA LEU A 245 4.47 -1.82 -3.58
C LEU A 245 3.79 -2.58 -4.73
N GLU A 246 2.69 -3.26 -4.45
CA GLU A 246 1.88 -3.98 -5.43
C GLU A 246 0.99 -3.02 -6.22
N GLY A 247 0.46 -1.96 -5.58
CA GLY A 247 -0.48 -1.03 -6.18
C GLY A 247 0.13 0.21 -6.81
N MET A 248 1.09 0.87 -6.15
CA MET A 248 1.56 2.22 -6.50
C MET A 248 3.07 2.34 -6.80
N PRO A 249 3.74 1.36 -7.44
CA PRO A 249 5.17 1.46 -7.70
C PRO A 249 5.52 2.67 -8.60
N GLY A 250 4.60 3.12 -9.46
CA GLY A 250 4.80 4.28 -10.34
C GLY A 250 4.75 5.63 -9.65
N GLU A 251 4.35 5.69 -8.37
CA GLU A 251 4.14 6.95 -7.64
C GLU A 251 5.23 7.24 -6.60
N PHE A 252 6.16 6.30 -6.35
CA PHE A 252 7.17 6.48 -5.32
C PHE A 252 8.37 7.29 -5.78
N TYR A 253 8.89 8.12 -4.88
CA TYR A 253 10.26 8.62 -4.96
C TYR A 253 11.18 7.60 -4.29
N TYR A 254 12.00 6.91 -5.08
CA TYR A 254 12.93 5.89 -4.59
C TYR A 254 14.19 6.52 -3.99
N VAL A 255 14.72 5.88 -2.95
CA VAL A 255 15.95 6.30 -2.26
C VAL A 255 17.04 5.27 -2.52
N ALA A 256 18.15 5.74 -3.11
CA ALA A 256 19.39 4.98 -3.26
C ALA A 256 20.43 5.51 -2.28
N GLU A 257 21.14 4.61 -1.61
CA GLU A 257 22.21 4.97 -0.67
C GLU A 257 23.57 4.90 -1.37
N PRO A 258 24.62 5.60 -0.89
CA PRO A 258 26.00 5.32 -1.28
C PRO A 258 26.34 3.83 -1.12
N CYS A 259 26.94 3.20 -2.12
CA CYS A 259 27.40 1.82 -2.02
C CYS A 259 28.58 1.67 -1.02
N SER A 260 29.29 2.77 -0.73
CA SER A 260 30.38 2.85 0.23
C SER A 260 30.62 4.30 0.67
N ARG A 261 31.19 4.48 1.87
CA ARG A 261 31.75 5.77 2.34
C ARG A 261 33.24 5.92 2.02
N ASP A 262 33.85 4.92 1.41
CA ASP A 262 35.25 4.91 1.01
C ASP A 262 35.54 6.00 -0.03
N VAL A 263 36.41 6.94 0.34
CA VAL A 263 36.73 8.12 -0.48
C VAL A 263 37.37 7.71 -1.80
N GLU A 264 38.15 6.63 -1.84
CA GLU A 264 38.82 6.18 -3.07
C GLU A 264 37.79 5.79 -4.14
N LYS A 265 36.67 5.18 -3.75
CA LYS A 265 35.57 4.84 -4.67
C LYS A 265 34.85 6.07 -5.23
N TRP A 266 34.87 7.19 -4.50
CA TRP A 266 34.27 8.45 -4.92
C TRP A 266 35.25 9.38 -5.65
N GLN A 267 36.55 9.08 -5.64
CA GLN A 267 37.59 9.98 -6.13
C GLN A 267 37.35 10.40 -7.59
N ARG A 268 37.04 9.43 -8.45
CA ARG A 268 36.75 9.69 -9.87
C ARG A 268 35.52 10.59 -10.08
N PHE A 269 34.44 10.34 -9.33
CA PHE A 269 33.25 11.19 -9.34
C PHE A 269 33.59 12.63 -8.95
N ILE A 270 34.38 12.80 -7.88
CA ILE A 270 34.80 14.12 -7.36
C ILE A 270 35.65 14.87 -8.38
N ASP A 271 36.65 14.21 -8.98
CA ASP A 271 37.56 14.84 -9.94
C ASP A 271 36.83 15.28 -11.20
N LEU A 272 35.96 14.42 -11.75
CA LEU A 272 35.13 14.76 -12.90
C LEU A 272 34.22 15.96 -12.57
N THR A 273 33.51 15.93 -11.43
CA THR A 273 32.65 17.05 -11.01
C THR A 273 33.44 18.36 -10.88
N LYS A 274 34.66 18.32 -10.33
CA LYS A 274 35.51 19.51 -10.19
C LYS A 274 35.99 20.06 -11.53
N ILE A 275 36.30 19.20 -12.50
CA ILE A 275 36.80 19.56 -13.83
C ILE A 275 35.65 20.07 -14.71
N THR A 276 34.56 19.33 -14.80
CA THR A 276 33.45 19.63 -15.73
C THR A 276 32.45 20.62 -15.18
N LYS A 277 32.36 20.76 -13.85
CA LYS A 277 31.27 21.49 -13.16
C LYS A 277 29.88 20.93 -13.43
N GLU A 278 29.81 19.67 -13.83
CA GLU A 278 28.58 18.92 -14.09
C GLU A 278 28.50 17.67 -13.22
N VAL A 279 27.32 17.05 -13.12
CA VAL A 279 27.13 15.79 -12.39
C VAL A 279 27.45 14.61 -13.31
N PRO A 280 28.53 13.82 -13.06
CA PRO A 280 28.84 12.65 -13.88
C PRO A 280 27.88 11.49 -13.54
N MET A 281 26.76 11.42 -14.27
CA MET A 281 25.63 10.53 -13.95
C MET A 281 25.99 9.04 -13.93
N GLU A 282 26.87 8.57 -14.82
CA GLU A 282 27.30 7.17 -14.83
C GLU A 282 28.16 6.81 -13.61
N GLU A 283 29.07 7.71 -13.19
CA GLU A 283 29.87 7.51 -11.98
C GLU A 283 28.99 7.55 -10.72
N LEU A 284 27.99 8.45 -10.69
CA LEU A 284 27.01 8.49 -9.62
C LEU A 284 26.28 7.16 -9.51
N LYS A 285 25.75 6.64 -10.63
CA LYS A 285 25.04 5.37 -10.68
C LYS A 285 25.89 4.20 -10.17
N ASN A 286 27.17 4.13 -10.56
CA ASN A 286 28.09 3.08 -10.12
C ASN A 286 28.39 3.15 -8.61
N ASN A 287 28.33 4.34 -8.03
CA ASN A 287 28.59 4.57 -6.61
C ASN A 287 27.33 4.52 -5.71
N LEU A 288 26.16 4.25 -6.29
CA LEU A 288 24.90 4.08 -5.56
C LEU A 288 24.54 2.60 -5.44
N SER A 289 23.91 2.23 -4.33
CA SER A 289 23.26 0.94 -4.14
C SER A 289 21.93 0.88 -4.90
N ILE A 290 21.46 -0.34 -5.16
CA ILE A 290 20.09 -0.55 -5.66
C ILE A 290 19.12 -0.05 -4.58
N PRO A 291 18.09 0.75 -4.93
CA PRO A 291 17.10 1.21 -3.97
C PRO A 291 16.48 0.04 -3.18
N SER A 292 16.40 0.22 -1.86
CA SER A 292 15.75 -0.71 -0.93
C SER A 292 14.64 -0.02 -0.12
N ALA A 293 14.43 1.27 -0.38
CA ALA A 293 13.50 2.15 0.30
C ALA A 293 13.02 3.26 -0.64
N GLY A 294 12.04 4.02 -0.18
CA GLY A 294 11.66 5.28 -0.80
C GLY A 294 11.23 6.30 0.23
N ILE A 295 10.89 7.48 -0.26
CA ILE A 295 10.37 8.55 0.58
C ILE A 295 8.93 8.23 1.01
N CYS A 296 8.57 8.64 2.22
CA CYS A 296 7.25 8.47 2.82
C CYS A 296 6.11 8.80 1.83
N TYR A 297 5.21 7.86 1.62
CA TYR A 297 4.07 7.98 0.71
C TYR A 297 2.73 8.14 1.45
N ALA A 298 2.42 7.19 2.35
CA ALA A 298 1.18 7.17 3.14
C ALA A 298 1.38 7.50 4.64
N GLN A 299 2.62 7.71 5.10
CA GLN A 299 3.02 8.09 6.46
C GLN A 299 2.71 7.08 7.58
N CYS A 300 1.47 6.60 7.68
CA CYS A 300 1.08 5.63 8.70
C CYS A 300 1.83 4.28 8.68
N PRO A 301 2.31 3.71 7.54
CA PRO A 301 2.93 2.37 7.55
C PRO A 301 4.12 2.22 8.52
N VAL A 302 4.92 3.27 8.68
CA VAL A 302 6.07 3.26 9.61
C VAL A 302 5.63 3.30 11.07
N ILE A 303 4.51 3.95 11.37
CA ILE A 303 3.93 3.95 12.73
C ILE A 303 3.49 2.53 13.10
N TYR A 304 2.85 1.78 12.20
CA TYR A 304 2.50 0.37 12.47
C TYR A 304 3.73 -0.52 12.65
N TRP A 305 4.82 -0.24 11.94
CA TRP A 305 6.08 -0.97 12.11
C TRP A 305 6.64 -0.88 13.54
N PHE A 306 6.45 0.25 14.24
CA PHE A 306 6.84 0.38 15.66
C PHE A 306 6.17 -0.68 16.57
N PHE A 307 4.94 -1.08 16.24
CA PHE A 307 4.16 -2.06 16.98
C PHE A 307 4.34 -3.51 16.48
N LYS A 308 5.17 -3.73 15.43
CA LYS A 308 5.35 -5.03 14.77
C LYS A 308 5.67 -6.13 15.77
N GLY A 309 4.88 -7.20 15.74
CA GLY A 309 5.05 -8.39 16.59
C GLY A 309 4.74 -8.19 18.07
N ARG A 310 4.19 -7.05 18.49
CA ARG A 310 3.86 -6.77 19.89
C ARG A 310 2.42 -7.17 20.24
N THR A 311 2.21 -7.46 21.52
CA THR A 311 0.89 -7.60 22.13
C THR A 311 0.60 -6.37 22.98
N ILE A 312 -0.34 -5.52 22.54
CA ILE A 312 -0.78 -4.31 23.25
C ILE A 312 -1.68 -4.73 24.41
N ALA A 313 -1.41 -4.21 25.62
CA ALA A 313 -2.25 -4.47 26.77
C ALA A 313 -3.63 -3.83 26.62
N GLU A 314 -4.71 -4.53 26.96
CA GLU A 314 -6.08 -4.00 26.86
C GLU A 314 -6.27 -2.63 27.55
N LYS A 315 -5.61 -2.39 28.70
CA LYS A 315 -5.65 -1.10 29.41
C LYS A 315 -5.00 0.07 28.65
N SER A 316 -4.25 -0.23 27.59
CA SER A 316 -3.60 0.75 26.72
C SER A 316 -4.39 0.99 25.43
N LEU A 317 -5.58 0.38 25.28
CA LEU A 317 -6.46 0.59 24.14
C LEU A 317 -7.55 1.64 24.46
N PRO A 318 -7.91 2.50 23.49
CA PRO A 318 -7.30 2.62 22.17
C PRO A 318 -5.91 3.28 22.24
N VAL A 319 -4.99 2.83 21.39
CA VAL A 319 -3.74 3.56 21.13
C VAL A 319 -4.08 4.68 20.16
N LEU A 320 -3.80 5.92 20.55
CA LEU A 320 -4.05 7.14 19.77
C LEU A 320 -2.74 7.90 19.61
N VAL A 321 -2.11 7.83 18.45
CA VAL A 321 -0.82 8.48 18.18
C VAL A 321 -0.85 9.31 16.91
N TYR A 322 0.02 10.30 16.76
CA TYR A 322 0.16 11.06 15.52
C TYR A 322 1.60 11.45 15.22
N ASP A 323 1.94 11.52 13.94
CA ASP A 323 3.20 12.10 13.45
C ASP A 323 2.92 13.38 12.65
N ARG A 324 3.78 14.38 12.77
CA ARG A 324 3.73 15.62 11.95
C ARG A 324 5.09 15.99 11.33
N THR A 325 6.02 15.05 11.35
CA THR A 325 7.44 15.30 11.07
C THR A 325 7.86 14.78 9.70
N ALA A 326 7.21 13.72 9.21
CA ALA A 326 7.49 13.17 7.91
C ALA A 326 6.86 14.05 6.82
N ILE A 327 7.68 14.51 5.89
CA ILE A 327 7.22 15.04 4.61
C ILE A 327 6.72 13.84 3.78
N SER A 328 5.62 14.00 3.04
CA SER A 328 5.11 12.93 2.18
C SER A 328 5.32 13.28 0.72
N ASN A 329 5.68 12.28 -0.09
CA ASN A 329 5.96 12.46 -1.50
C ASN A 329 5.17 11.48 -2.37
N ARG A 330 4.62 12.00 -3.47
CA ARG A 330 3.90 11.26 -4.49
C ARG A 330 4.30 11.80 -5.84
N TYR A 331 4.71 10.95 -6.76
CA TYR A 331 4.96 11.38 -8.13
C TYR A 331 3.61 11.54 -8.84
N GLU A 332 3.06 12.75 -8.80
CA GLU A 332 1.75 13.03 -9.40
C GLU A 332 1.88 13.09 -10.92
N SER A 333 1.03 12.35 -11.65
CA SER A 333 1.03 12.38 -13.11
C SER A 333 0.55 13.76 -13.63
N GLY A 334 1.04 14.15 -14.82
CA GLY A 334 0.66 15.41 -15.45
C GLY A 334 1.65 16.57 -15.25
N GLY A 335 1.15 17.79 -15.44
CA GLY A 335 1.92 19.03 -15.44
C GLY A 335 2.24 19.58 -14.04
N ARG A 336 2.66 20.83 -13.98
CA ARG A 336 2.81 21.56 -12.72
C ARG A 336 1.42 22.04 -12.28
N HIS A 337 1.06 21.79 -11.02
CA HIS A 337 -0.19 22.21 -10.39
C HIS A 337 0.10 23.18 -9.24
N GLY A 338 -0.93 23.84 -8.70
CA GLY A 338 -0.79 24.70 -7.53
C GLY A 338 -0.63 23.91 -6.23
N ILE A 339 -0.74 24.57 -5.08
CA ILE A 339 -0.58 23.90 -3.78
C ILE A 339 -1.70 22.89 -3.47
N GLU A 340 -2.78 22.87 -4.25
CA GLU A 340 -3.84 21.86 -4.14
C GLU A 340 -3.39 20.45 -4.56
N ARG A 341 -2.33 20.34 -5.36
CA ARG A 341 -1.77 19.06 -5.82
C ARG A 341 -0.25 19.16 -6.02
N VAL A 342 0.50 18.57 -5.10
CA VAL A 342 1.96 18.70 -5.03
C VAL A 342 2.63 17.32 -4.90
N ASP A 343 3.87 17.22 -5.38
CA ASP A 343 4.67 16.01 -5.25
C ASP A 343 5.32 15.89 -3.86
N GLU A 344 5.37 16.98 -3.11
CA GLU A 344 5.93 17.09 -1.76
C GLU A 344 4.95 17.88 -0.89
N PHE A 345 4.38 17.23 0.13
CA PHE A 345 3.38 17.83 1.02
C PHE A 345 3.63 17.52 2.48
N HIS A 346 3.10 18.39 3.34
CA HIS A 346 3.17 18.30 4.78
C HIS A 346 1.85 17.82 5.35
N ARG A 347 1.91 16.74 6.13
CA ARG A 347 0.74 16.10 6.70
C ARG A 347 0.96 15.76 8.16
N ILE A 348 -0.10 15.96 8.94
CA ILE A 348 -0.23 15.34 10.27
C ILE A 348 -0.96 14.00 10.05
N GLU A 349 -0.39 12.91 10.53
CA GLU A 349 -0.91 11.56 10.36
C GLU A 349 -1.24 10.94 11.74
N PRO A 350 -2.47 11.10 12.22
CA PRO A 350 -3.03 10.33 13.33
C PRO A 350 -3.24 8.88 12.92
N VAL A 351 -2.82 7.96 13.78
CA VAL A 351 -3.00 6.51 13.68
C VAL A 351 -3.63 6.02 14.97
N TYR A 352 -4.61 5.13 14.83
CA TYR A 352 -5.32 4.57 15.96
C TYR A 352 -5.48 3.05 15.85
N ILE A 353 -5.30 2.36 16.98
CA ILE A 353 -5.43 0.90 17.11
C ILE A 353 -6.31 0.60 18.32
N GLY A 354 -7.38 -0.16 18.12
CA GLY A 354 -8.38 -0.41 19.15
C GLY A 354 -9.27 -1.59 18.81
N THR A 355 -10.26 -1.84 19.67
CA THR A 355 -11.38 -2.72 19.32
C THR A 355 -12.27 -2.06 18.27
N LYS A 356 -13.06 -2.86 17.55
CA LYS A 356 -14.03 -2.36 16.56
C LYS A 356 -14.90 -1.24 17.14
N GLU A 357 -15.50 -1.46 18.30
CA GLU A 357 -16.43 -0.52 18.94
C GLU A 357 -15.73 0.79 19.32
N GLN A 358 -14.51 0.71 19.85
CA GLN A 358 -13.71 1.89 20.18
C GLN A 358 -13.38 2.73 18.94
N LEU A 359 -13.11 2.09 17.80
CA LEU A 359 -12.75 2.83 16.59
C LEU A 359 -13.97 3.44 15.89
N LEU A 360 -15.14 2.81 15.96
CA LEU A 360 -16.38 3.39 15.46
C LEU A 360 -16.78 4.63 16.28
N ASP A 361 -16.69 4.56 17.61
CA ASP A 361 -16.90 5.72 18.50
C ASP A 361 -15.86 6.84 18.25
N LEU A 362 -14.58 6.47 18.06
CA LEU A 362 -13.54 7.44 17.73
C LEU A 362 -13.78 8.14 16.39
N ARG A 363 -14.24 7.41 15.36
CA ARG A 363 -14.59 7.99 14.06
C ARG A 363 -15.63 9.10 14.23
N ASP A 364 -16.70 8.81 14.97
CA ASP A 364 -17.78 9.77 15.14
C ASP A 364 -17.28 11.01 15.90
N LYS A 365 -16.45 10.83 16.93
CA LYS A 365 -15.77 11.94 17.65
C LYS A 365 -14.85 12.75 16.74
N LEU A 366 -14.04 12.11 15.90
CA LEU A 366 -13.17 12.79 14.94
C LEU A 366 -13.98 13.60 13.92
N ILE A 367 -15.08 13.04 13.39
CA ILE A 367 -15.99 13.75 12.48
C ILE A 367 -16.52 15.02 13.15
N GLU A 368 -16.95 14.95 14.42
CA GLU A 368 -17.44 16.14 15.13
C GLU A 368 -16.35 17.18 15.38
N ARG A 369 -15.11 16.76 15.69
CA ARG A 369 -13.97 17.69 15.78
C ARG A 369 -13.65 18.34 14.42
N TYR A 370 -13.65 17.59 13.33
CA TYR A 370 -13.44 18.14 11.99
C TYR A 370 -14.58 19.09 11.58
N LYS A 371 -15.84 18.74 11.84
CA LYS A 371 -16.98 19.64 11.64
C LYS A 371 -16.81 20.94 12.40
N HIS A 372 -16.38 20.87 13.66
CA HIS A 372 -16.10 22.07 14.45
C HIS A 372 -15.06 22.96 13.77
N VAL A 373 -13.93 22.40 13.34
CA VAL A 373 -12.89 23.14 12.62
C VAL A 373 -13.42 23.75 11.33
N PHE A 374 -14.07 22.94 10.48
CA PHE A 374 -14.49 23.39 9.15
C PHE A 374 -15.66 24.37 9.19
N ASN A 375 -16.58 24.24 10.16
CA ASN A 375 -17.74 25.11 10.28
C ASN A 375 -17.45 26.37 11.10
N ASN A 376 -16.77 26.24 12.24
CA ASN A 376 -16.67 27.33 13.23
C ASN A 376 -15.32 28.07 13.18
N ILE A 377 -14.26 27.43 12.70
CA ILE A 377 -12.92 28.03 12.67
C ILE A 377 -12.58 28.52 11.26
N LEU A 378 -12.66 27.62 10.27
CA LEU A 378 -12.33 27.92 8.88
C LEU A 378 -13.53 28.46 8.08
N ASP A 379 -14.76 28.23 8.56
CA ASP A 379 -16.01 28.69 7.97
C ASP A 379 -16.17 28.27 6.49
N LEU A 380 -15.85 27.02 6.16
CA LEU A 380 -15.83 26.50 4.79
C LEU A 380 -17.22 26.11 4.27
N GLU A 381 -17.39 26.10 2.96
CA GLU A 381 -18.38 25.30 2.23
C GLU A 381 -17.73 23.95 1.83
N TRP A 382 -18.25 22.85 2.36
CA TRP A 382 -17.64 21.52 2.26
C TRP A 382 -18.67 20.38 2.39
N ARG A 383 -18.28 19.15 2.04
CA ARG A 383 -19.11 17.94 2.08
C ARG A 383 -18.30 16.70 2.47
N MET A 384 -19.00 15.64 2.86
CA MET A 384 -18.42 14.31 3.16
C MET A 384 -19.01 13.25 2.25
N ALA A 385 -18.17 12.35 1.76
CA ALA A 385 -18.60 11.21 0.97
C ALA A 385 -17.89 9.93 1.40
N TRP A 386 -18.59 8.80 1.30
CA TRP A 386 -17.95 7.50 1.29
C TRP A 386 -17.30 7.29 -0.06
N VAL A 387 -16.02 6.93 -0.05
CA VAL A 387 -15.23 6.73 -1.26
C VAL A 387 -14.58 5.35 -1.31
N THR A 388 -13.98 5.03 -2.45
CA THR A 388 -13.08 3.88 -2.56
C THR A 388 -11.96 4.01 -1.52
N PRO A 389 -11.76 3.02 -0.62
CA PRO A 389 -10.79 3.17 0.46
C PRO A 389 -9.36 3.31 -0.04
N TRP A 390 -8.62 4.29 0.47
CA TRP A 390 -7.27 4.62 -0.01
C TRP A 390 -6.31 3.42 0.05
N TYR A 391 -6.42 2.58 1.07
CA TYR A 391 -5.53 1.43 1.28
C TYR A 391 -5.81 0.27 0.33
N MET A 392 -6.98 0.25 -0.32
CA MET A 392 -7.31 -0.70 -1.37
C MET A 392 -6.78 -0.19 -2.70
N GLN A 393 -7.09 1.07 -3.03
CA GLN A 393 -6.59 1.74 -4.23
C GLN A 393 -5.07 1.67 -4.29
N GLN A 394 -4.39 2.07 -3.22
CA GLN A 394 -2.92 2.05 -3.13
C GLN A 394 -2.32 0.64 -3.08
N ALA A 395 -3.14 -0.39 -2.86
CA ALA A 395 -2.75 -1.79 -2.98
C ALA A 395 -3.17 -2.43 -4.31
N GLY A 396 -3.66 -1.64 -5.28
CA GLY A 396 -4.12 -2.13 -6.59
C GLY A 396 -5.43 -2.92 -6.54
N LYS A 397 -6.17 -2.84 -5.42
CA LYS A 397 -7.40 -3.58 -5.18
C LYS A 397 -8.62 -2.70 -5.41
N ASN A 398 -9.63 -3.29 -6.06
CA ASN A 398 -10.93 -2.66 -6.24
C ASN A 398 -11.91 -3.18 -5.19
N MET A 399 -12.93 -2.37 -4.89
CA MET A 399 -14.01 -2.76 -3.99
C MET A 399 -14.97 -3.71 -4.71
N GLU A 400 -15.18 -4.89 -4.13
CA GLU A 400 -16.38 -5.67 -4.41
C GLU A 400 -17.54 -5.05 -3.60
N LYS A 401 -18.71 -4.92 -4.25
CA LYS A 401 -19.97 -4.32 -3.75
C LYS A 401 -20.07 -4.11 -2.23
N GLN A 402 -20.45 -2.90 -1.81
CA GLN A 402 -20.73 -2.62 -0.39
C GLN A 402 -22.20 -2.75 -0.01
N GLU A 403 -22.37 -3.22 1.23
CA GLU A 403 -23.60 -3.31 2.02
C GLU A 403 -24.06 -1.91 2.50
N GLU A 404 -25.31 -1.79 2.94
CA GLU A 404 -25.93 -0.51 3.32
C GLU A 404 -25.22 0.18 4.52
N GLU A 405 -24.71 -0.61 5.48
CA GLU A 405 -23.94 -0.14 6.64
C GLU A 405 -22.42 -0.33 6.45
N GLN A 406 -21.69 0.78 6.39
CA GLN A 406 -20.27 0.79 6.08
C GLN A 406 -19.43 0.98 7.35
N GLU A 407 -18.90 -0.11 7.90
CA GLU A 407 -18.06 -0.07 9.11
C GLU A 407 -16.58 0.18 8.82
N THR A 408 -16.12 -0.26 7.65
CA THR A 408 -14.74 -0.07 7.16
C THR A 408 -14.74 0.70 5.84
N GLY A 409 -13.68 1.45 5.60
CA GLY A 409 -13.50 2.26 4.39
C GLY A 409 -12.97 3.64 4.70
N THR A 410 -13.11 4.54 3.72
CA THR A 410 -12.63 5.92 3.80
C THR A 410 -13.78 6.89 3.59
N ILE A 411 -13.86 7.88 4.47
CA ILE A 411 -14.69 9.07 4.32
C ILE A 411 -13.78 10.19 3.85
N ASP A 412 -14.06 10.74 2.67
CA ASP A 412 -13.40 11.92 2.15
C ASP A 412 -14.22 13.17 2.48
N PHE A 413 -13.50 14.24 2.74
CA PHE A 413 -14.00 15.58 2.99
C PHE A 413 -13.57 16.43 1.82
N GLU A 414 -14.55 17.03 1.15
CA GLU A 414 -14.34 17.76 -0.10
C GLU A 414 -14.83 19.19 0.06
N ALA A 415 -14.12 20.15 -0.54
CA ALA A 415 -14.51 21.55 -0.48
C ALA A 415 -14.60 22.18 -1.86
N TYR A 416 -15.54 23.10 -1.97
CA TYR A 416 -15.74 23.89 -3.17
C TYR A 416 -14.58 24.87 -3.37
N LEU A 417 -14.10 24.99 -4.61
CA LEU A 417 -13.06 25.93 -5.02
C LEU A 417 -13.63 26.92 -6.03
N PRO A 418 -13.99 28.15 -5.61
CA PRO A 418 -14.72 29.10 -6.47
C PRO A 418 -14.03 29.45 -7.80
N TYR A 419 -12.70 29.38 -7.86
CA TYR A 419 -11.95 29.67 -9.08
C TYR A 419 -12.05 28.57 -10.16
N ARG A 420 -12.58 27.39 -9.82
CA ARG A 420 -12.82 26.28 -10.77
C ARG A 420 -14.15 26.38 -11.51
N GLY A 421 -14.94 27.42 -11.26
CA GLY A 421 -16.23 27.64 -11.90
C GLY A 421 -17.41 27.25 -11.01
N ASP A 422 -18.54 26.95 -11.63
CA ASP A 422 -19.81 26.74 -10.92
C ASP A 422 -19.78 25.53 -9.97
N ARG A 423 -20.47 25.66 -8.82
CA ARG A 423 -20.46 24.68 -7.72
C ARG A 423 -20.97 23.28 -8.10
N ASP A 424 -21.90 23.19 -9.04
CA ASP A 424 -22.54 21.93 -9.44
C ASP A 424 -21.81 21.27 -10.61
N LYS A 425 -21.00 22.03 -11.33
CA LYS A 425 -20.28 21.58 -12.54
C LYS A 425 -18.79 21.36 -12.31
N SER A 426 -18.21 21.99 -11.30
CA SER A 426 -16.78 21.90 -11.00
C SER A 426 -16.48 20.76 -10.03
N GLU A 427 -15.28 20.20 -10.17
CA GLU A 427 -14.76 19.22 -9.23
C GLU A 427 -14.36 19.88 -7.90
N TRP A 428 -14.95 19.39 -6.82
CA TRP A 428 -14.57 19.74 -5.45
C TRP A 428 -13.24 19.07 -5.10
N LEU A 429 -12.44 19.72 -4.27
CA LEU A 429 -11.14 19.21 -3.85
C LEU A 429 -11.29 18.39 -2.56
N GLU A 430 -10.93 17.10 -2.58
CA GLU A 430 -10.68 16.33 -1.36
C GLU A 430 -9.57 17.02 -0.58
N PHE A 431 -9.76 17.31 0.71
CA PHE A 431 -8.75 18.03 1.50
C PHE A 431 -8.52 17.41 2.87
N GLN A 432 -9.28 16.39 3.23
CA GLN A 432 -9.17 15.64 4.46
C GLN A 432 -9.80 14.26 4.24
N ASN A 433 -9.26 13.24 4.90
CA ASN A 433 -9.87 11.90 4.93
C ASN A 433 -9.90 11.33 6.35
N LEU A 434 -10.73 10.32 6.55
CA LEU A 434 -10.76 9.50 7.76
C LEU A 434 -11.04 8.05 7.37
N SER A 435 -10.21 7.11 7.82
CA SER A 435 -10.32 5.71 7.42
C SER A 435 -10.25 4.72 8.57
N ILE A 436 -11.23 3.81 8.65
CA ILE A 436 -11.14 2.58 9.43
C ILE A 436 -10.81 1.45 8.46
N ILE A 437 -9.67 0.78 8.69
CA ILE A 437 -9.11 -0.19 7.74
C ILE A 437 -9.27 -1.66 8.21
N GLY A 438 -10.10 -1.86 9.23
CA GLY A 438 -10.32 -3.16 9.85
C GLY A 438 -9.04 -3.75 10.41
N ASP A 439 -8.83 -5.03 10.20
CA ASP A 439 -7.67 -5.77 10.72
C ASP A 439 -6.43 -5.77 9.79
N LYS A 440 -6.50 -5.07 8.64
CA LYS A 440 -5.50 -5.17 7.56
C LYS A 440 -4.07 -4.98 8.07
N TYR A 441 -3.78 -3.86 8.73
CA TYR A 441 -2.42 -3.54 9.16
C TYR A 441 -2.03 -4.23 10.46
N VAL A 442 -2.96 -4.43 11.39
CA VAL A 442 -2.64 -5.23 12.59
C VAL A 442 -2.29 -6.68 12.23
N LYS A 443 -2.93 -7.29 11.23
CA LYS A 443 -2.54 -8.60 10.68
C LYS A 443 -1.20 -8.53 9.95
N ALA A 444 -0.99 -7.55 9.07
CA ALA A 444 0.25 -7.41 8.29
C ALA A 444 1.52 -7.27 9.17
N PHE A 445 1.37 -6.61 10.31
CA PHE A 445 2.45 -6.38 11.28
C PHE A 445 2.40 -7.33 12.49
N ASN A 446 1.46 -8.27 12.54
CA ASN A 446 1.29 -9.22 13.66
C ASN A 446 1.17 -8.50 15.02
N ILE A 447 0.33 -7.46 15.06
CA ILE A 447 -0.01 -6.69 16.26
C ILE A 447 -1.22 -7.37 16.91
N LYS A 448 -1.12 -7.66 18.21
CA LYS A 448 -2.16 -8.41 18.95
C LYS A 448 -2.58 -7.68 20.21
N THR A 449 -3.65 -8.14 20.82
CA THR A 449 -3.99 -7.89 22.23
C THR A 449 -4.36 -9.21 22.90
N GLN A 450 -4.68 -9.22 24.20
CA GLN A 450 -4.86 -10.47 24.95
C GLN A 450 -6.04 -11.31 24.47
N LYS A 451 -7.27 -10.76 24.47
CA LYS A 451 -8.49 -11.55 24.21
C LYS A 451 -9.38 -11.02 23.09
N LYS A 452 -9.07 -9.86 22.53
CA LYS A 452 -9.93 -9.18 21.56
C LYS A 452 -9.31 -9.12 20.17
N GLU A 453 -10.15 -8.98 19.17
CA GLU A 453 -9.71 -8.61 17.83
C GLU A 453 -9.36 -7.12 17.80
N LEU A 454 -8.26 -6.79 17.13
CA LEU A 454 -7.85 -5.41 16.91
C LEU A 454 -8.24 -4.98 15.51
N TRP A 455 -8.73 -3.75 15.42
CA TRP A 455 -8.82 -3.00 14.19
C TRP A 455 -7.86 -1.81 14.27
N SER A 456 -7.65 -1.15 13.14
CA SER A 456 -6.91 0.09 13.08
C SER A 456 -7.49 1.08 12.08
N GLY A 457 -6.97 2.29 12.08
CA GLY A 457 -7.27 3.32 11.09
C GLY A 457 -6.32 4.50 11.18
N CYS A 458 -6.52 5.47 10.29
CA CYS A 458 -5.77 6.71 10.24
C CYS A 458 -6.59 7.85 9.63
N SER A 459 -6.07 9.08 9.66
CA SER A 459 -6.76 10.26 9.12
C SER A 459 -5.77 11.33 8.65
N GLY A 460 -5.41 11.34 7.37
CA GLY A 460 -4.35 12.23 6.90
C GLY A 460 -4.76 13.70 6.80
N ILE A 461 -4.17 14.57 7.60
CA ILE A 461 -4.43 16.02 7.62
C ILE A 461 -3.40 16.76 6.75
N GLY A 462 -3.74 16.99 5.48
CA GLY A 462 -2.85 17.67 4.51
C GLY A 462 -2.89 19.19 4.64
N LEU A 463 -1.79 19.79 5.09
CA LEU A 463 -1.73 21.23 5.40
C LEU A 463 -1.84 22.10 4.15
N GLU A 464 -1.25 21.68 3.03
CA GLU A 464 -1.37 22.37 1.75
C GLU A 464 -2.81 22.41 1.26
N ARG A 465 -3.54 21.29 1.35
CA ARG A 465 -4.94 21.23 0.91
C ARG A 465 -5.87 22.02 1.82
N TRP A 466 -5.67 21.97 3.14
CA TRP A 466 -6.39 22.84 4.08
C TRP A 466 -6.15 24.32 3.75
N THR A 467 -4.91 24.70 3.46
CA THR A 467 -4.55 26.07 3.07
C THR A 467 -5.15 26.47 1.72
N ALA A 468 -5.08 25.58 0.72
CA ALA A 468 -5.63 25.82 -0.62
C ALA A 468 -7.14 26.06 -0.55
N VAL A 469 -7.88 25.20 0.15
CA VAL A 469 -9.33 25.33 0.34
C VAL A 469 -9.68 26.61 1.08
N PHE A 470 -9.02 26.88 2.21
CA PHE A 470 -9.28 28.06 3.01
C PHE A 470 -9.06 29.34 2.21
N LEU A 471 -7.91 29.47 1.54
CA LEU A 471 -7.60 30.66 0.74
C LEU A 471 -8.50 30.77 -0.49
N ALA A 472 -8.84 29.66 -1.16
CA ALA A 472 -9.77 29.67 -2.28
C ALA A 472 -11.15 30.22 -1.90
N GLN A 473 -11.60 30.02 -0.65
CA GLN A 473 -12.89 30.51 -0.19
C GLN A 473 -12.84 31.85 0.57
N LYS A 474 -11.73 32.19 1.22
CA LYS A 474 -11.59 33.36 2.12
C LYS A 474 -10.63 34.44 1.63
N GLY A 475 -9.88 34.17 0.56
CA GLY A 475 -8.89 35.09 0.02
C GLY A 475 -7.65 35.24 0.90
N LEU A 476 -6.71 36.06 0.44
CA LEU A 476 -5.39 36.25 1.09
C LEU A 476 -5.35 37.43 2.08
N LYS A 477 -6.48 38.12 2.27
CA LYS A 477 -6.57 39.35 3.07
C LYS A 477 -7.00 39.03 4.50
N PRO A 478 -6.12 39.15 5.52
CA PRO A 478 -6.43 38.74 6.89
C PRO A 478 -7.66 39.42 7.49
N GLU A 479 -7.98 40.64 7.06
CA GLU A 479 -9.16 41.37 7.51
C GLU A 479 -10.48 40.61 7.25
N TYR A 480 -10.54 39.82 6.17
CA TYR A 480 -11.72 39.06 5.76
C TYR A 480 -11.74 37.62 6.29
N TRP A 481 -10.71 37.20 7.03
CA TRP A 481 -10.70 35.85 7.59
C TRP A 481 -11.69 35.73 8.77
N PRO A 482 -12.26 34.53 8.99
CA PRO A 482 -13.16 34.28 10.10
C PRO A 482 -12.48 34.53 11.45
N ASP A 483 -13.23 35.02 12.43
CA ASP A 483 -12.70 35.29 13.78
C ASP A 483 -12.18 34.01 14.46
N GLY A 484 -12.76 32.86 14.13
CA GLY A 484 -12.26 31.56 14.56
C GLY A 484 -10.81 31.31 14.10
N PHE A 485 -10.50 31.56 12.83
CA PHE A 485 -9.14 31.42 12.29
C PHE A 485 -8.17 32.48 12.81
N LYS A 486 -8.63 33.73 12.96
CA LYS A 486 -7.80 34.85 13.45
C LYS A 486 -7.20 34.60 14.84
N LYS A 487 -7.81 33.74 15.67
CA LYS A 487 -7.23 33.29 16.95
C LYS A 487 -5.87 32.61 16.81
N TYR A 488 -5.61 31.96 15.67
CA TYR A 488 -4.36 31.25 15.38
C TYR A 488 -3.41 32.07 14.51
N LEU A 489 -3.95 33.01 13.72
CA LEU A 489 -3.16 33.90 12.86
C LEU A 489 -3.89 35.23 12.62
N GLU A 490 -3.72 36.17 13.53
CA GLU A 490 -4.34 37.49 13.42
C GLU A 490 -3.61 38.37 12.40
N LYS A 491 -2.27 38.32 12.39
CA LYS A 491 -1.41 39.17 11.56
C LYS A 491 -0.39 38.34 10.80
N LEU A 492 -0.25 38.65 9.52
CA LEU A 492 0.76 38.03 8.67
C LEU A 492 2.17 38.57 8.97
N PRO A 493 3.22 37.73 8.88
CA PRO A 493 4.59 38.19 8.88
C PRO A 493 4.86 39.23 7.78
N ARG A 494 5.92 40.03 7.94
CA ARG A 494 6.32 41.05 6.96
C ARG A 494 6.76 40.41 5.64
N ASP A 495 6.52 41.12 4.54
CA ASP A 495 7.01 40.72 3.22
C ASP A 495 8.53 40.84 3.11
N ILE A 496 9.12 39.93 2.35
CA ILE A 496 10.48 40.08 1.84
C ILE A 496 10.38 40.92 0.56
N LYS A 497 10.94 42.13 0.58
CA LYS A 497 10.97 43.00 -0.60
C LYS A 497 12.17 42.65 -1.47
N PHE A 498 11.93 42.48 -2.75
CA PHE A 498 12.96 42.34 -3.79
C PHE A 498 12.98 43.63 -4.61
N LEU A 499 14.18 44.05 -5.06
CA LEU A 499 14.39 45.24 -5.88
C LEU A 499 14.01 44.99 -7.34
#